data_AF-A0A183J181-F1
#
_entry.id   AF-A0A183J181-F1
#
_cell.length_a   1.000
_cell.length_b   1.000
_cell.length_c   1.000
_cell.angle_alpha   90.00
_cell.angle_beta   90.00
_cell.angle_gamma   90.00
#
_symmetry.space_group_name_H-M   'P 1'
#
loop_
_entity.id
_entity.type
_entity.pdbx_description
1 polymer ?
#
loop_
_entity_poly.entity_id
_entity_poly.type
_entity_poly.pdbx_seq_one_letter_code
_entity_poly.pdbx_strand_id
1 'polypeptide(L)'
;MHPFDLSRLPKQTFIDAHSERSLFMEIFEPTGLKPNHQWLSSTSITCKEPPVTFIGVLPPFNEKALFLHFLFTRLTGLGVFQFGPPELLLYVSAQKYVLLPPANAETKLSKMLRWRRDEYELYFDIKLLLSEPFSSFFPPLKTPKKLKYANYIREADVKTDQLYLLDMKVKEKLPFEKPDAISVEHLIGGFTFLHRQLTIAPMGTPLKLIVSSTLSGIEPYLEQNGIELEVAIGSLDLQQILKLYSLVLKWTGFPTSAFFYELDSWVENALVMPDKCVSV
;
A
#
# COMPACT_ATOMS: atom_id res chain seq x y z
N MET A 1 26.62 -1.30 2.48
CA MET A 1 25.78 -0.33 3.20
C MET A 1 26.16 1.06 2.70
N HIS A 2 25.36 1.69 1.85
CA HIS A 2 25.51 3.13 1.61
C HIS A 2 24.76 3.86 2.74
N PRO A 3 25.44 4.60 3.62
CA PRO A 3 24.76 5.48 4.56
C PRO A 3 24.04 6.58 3.78
N PHE A 4 22.80 6.87 4.18
CA PHE A 4 21.95 7.93 3.64
C PHE A 4 22.69 9.27 3.60
N ASP A 5 22.72 9.94 2.44
CA ASP A 5 23.30 11.28 2.30
C ASP A 5 22.20 12.34 2.30
N LEU A 6 21.80 12.74 3.52
CA LEU A 6 20.78 13.78 3.76
C LEU A 6 21.19 15.17 3.25
N SER A 7 22.44 15.37 2.81
CA SER A 7 22.95 16.67 2.34
C SER A 7 22.43 17.08 0.96
N ARG A 8 21.78 16.16 0.23
CA ARG A 8 21.27 16.38 -1.14
C ARG A 8 19.86 16.96 -1.22
N LEU A 9 19.16 17.11 -0.08
CA LEU A 9 17.80 17.66 -0.06
C LEU A 9 17.81 19.20 -0.06
N PRO A 10 16.91 19.86 -0.80
CA PRO A 10 16.70 21.30 -0.65
C PRO A 10 16.26 21.60 0.80
N LYS A 11 16.97 22.50 1.49
CA LYS A 11 16.79 22.80 2.92
C LYS A 11 15.32 23.06 3.34
N GLN A 12 14.51 23.61 2.45
CA GLN A 12 13.09 23.91 2.71
C GLN A 12 12.23 22.63 2.81
N THR A 13 12.53 21.64 1.97
CA THR A 13 11.82 20.36 1.86
C THR A 13 12.06 19.47 3.09
N PHE A 14 13.24 19.61 3.73
CA PHE A 14 13.57 18.95 4.98
C PHE A 14 12.73 19.47 6.17
N ILE A 15 12.40 20.76 6.18
CA ILE A 15 11.67 21.43 7.27
C ILE A 15 10.18 21.06 7.24
N ASP A 16 9.57 21.03 6.05
CA ASP A 16 8.14 20.70 5.90
C ASP A 16 7.85 19.20 6.12
N ALA A 17 8.78 18.32 5.73
CA ALA A 17 8.69 16.89 6.05
C ALA A 17 8.86 16.59 7.55
N HIS A 18 9.61 17.44 8.27
CA HIS A 18 9.80 17.33 9.72
C HIS A 18 8.62 17.88 10.52
N SER A 19 7.84 18.82 9.97
CA SER A 19 6.69 19.39 10.70
C SER A 19 5.50 18.41 10.75
N GLU A 20 5.24 17.63 9.69
CA GLU A 20 4.24 16.55 9.75
C GLU A 20 4.74 15.30 10.50
N ARG A 21 6.06 15.06 10.53
CA ARG A 21 6.66 14.07 11.44
C ARG A 21 6.39 14.38 12.91
N SER A 22 6.13 15.64 13.29
CA SER A 22 5.97 16.02 14.71
C SER A 22 4.60 15.67 15.28
N LEU A 23 3.51 15.87 14.53
CA LEU A 23 2.16 15.83 15.12
C LEU A 23 1.72 14.47 15.67
N PHE A 24 2.09 13.36 15.02
CA PHE A 24 1.83 12.02 15.55
C PHE A 24 2.94 11.54 16.50
N MET A 25 4.18 11.97 16.30
CA MET A 25 5.29 11.62 17.20
C MET A 25 5.09 12.21 18.59
N GLU A 26 4.62 13.45 18.68
CA GLU A 26 4.30 14.12 19.95
C GLU A 26 3.25 13.35 20.77
N ILE A 27 2.33 12.63 20.12
CA ILE A 27 1.33 11.77 20.79
C ILE A 27 1.99 10.52 21.39
N PHE A 28 3.01 9.98 20.72
CA PHE A 28 3.68 8.74 21.14
C PHE A 28 4.92 8.99 22.00
N GLU A 29 5.52 10.18 22.01
CA GLU A 29 6.67 10.54 22.85
C GLU A 29 6.46 10.21 24.35
N PRO A 30 5.29 10.49 24.97
CA PRO A 30 5.05 10.15 26.38
C PRO A 30 4.92 8.65 26.66
N THR A 31 4.70 7.83 25.62
CA THR A 31 4.44 6.38 25.79
C THR A 31 5.73 5.59 26.05
N GLY A 32 6.90 6.18 25.82
CA GLY A 32 8.19 5.51 25.93
C GLY A 32 8.45 4.48 24.83
N LEU A 33 7.58 4.39 23.81
CA LEU A 33 7.79 3.54 22.64
C LEU A 33 9.06 3.97 21.90
N LYS A 34 9.88 2.98 21.54
CA LYS A 34 11.12 3.19 20.78
C LYS A 34 10.99 2.56 19.39
N PRO A 35 11.59 3.17 18.36
CA PRO A 35 11.64 2.55 17.04
C PRO A 35 12.21 1.13 17.09
N ASN A 36 11.54 0.21 16.41
CA ASN A 36 11.92 -1.20 16.33
C ASN A 36 12.70 -1.43 15.03
N HIS A 37 14.03 -1.31 15.10
CA HIS A 37 14.91 -1.50 13.95
C HIS A 37 14.89 -2.93 13.39
N GLN A 38 14.59 -3.93 14.22
CA GLN A 38 14.49 -5.32 13.76
C GLN A 38 13.26 -5.51 12.87
N TRP A 39 12.13 -4.91 13.25
CA TRP A 39 10.92 -4.89 12.42
C TRP A 39 11.16 -4.22 11.07
N LEU A 40 11.78 -3.04 11.07
CA LEU A 40 12.02 -2.26 9.86
C LEU A 40 12.96 -2.96 8.86
N SER A 41 13.83 -3.86 9.33
CA SER A 41 14.77 -4.61 8.49
C SER A 41 14.26 -6.00 8.08
N SER A 42 13.09 -6.43 8.56
CA SER A 42 12.55 -7.78 8.37
C SER A 42 11.38 -7.81 7.39
N THR A 43 11.27 -8.90 6.61
CA THR A 43 10.08 -9.21 5.79
C THR A 43 9.06 -10.10 6.50
N SER A 44 9.36 -10.49 7.74
CA SER A 44 8.49 -11.30 8.59
C SER A 44 8.27 -10.66 9.96
N ILE A 45 7.04 -10.72 10.46
CA ILE A 45 6.66 -10.32 11.81
C ILE A 45 6.97 -11.47 12.77
N THR A 46 7.77 -11.18 13.79
CA THR A 46 8.00 -12.09 14.94
C THR A 46 7.30 -11.61 16.22
N CYS A 47 6.76 -10.39 16.20
CA CYS A 47 6.06 -9.79 17.33
C CYS A 47 4.63 -10.32 17.38
N LYS A 48 4.25 -10.97 18.49
CA LYS A 48 2.93 -11.60 18.65
C LYS A 48 1.81 -10.59 18.95
N GLU A 49 2.15 -9.45 19.55
CA GLU A 49 1.19 -8.42 19.93
C GLU A 49 1.53 -7.10 19.22
N PRO A 50 0.52 -6.35 18.75
CA PRO A 50 0.75 -5.04 18.13
C PRO A 50 1.25 -4.06 19.21
N PRO A 51 2.31 -3.28 18.95
CA PRO A 51 2.77 -2.25 19.89
C PRO A 51 1.78 -1.10 20.01
N VAL A 52 0.93 -0.89 19.00
CA VAL A 52 -0.09 0.15 18.95
C VAL A 52 -1.33 -0.40 18.25
N THR A 53 -2.50 -0.21 18.88
CA THR A 53 -3.81 -0.47 18.27
C THR A 53 -4.58 0.83 18.13
N PHE A 54 -5.00 1.16 16.91
CA PHE A 54 -5.90 2.29 16.65
C PHE A 54 -7.34 1.81 16.67
N ILE A 55 -8.18 2.47 17.46
CA ILE A 55 -9.62 2.20 17.52
C ILE A 55 -10.34 3.50 17.20
N GLY A 56 -11.23 3.49 16.20
CA GLY A 56 -11.96 4.70 15.89
C GLY A 56 -12.93 4.63 14.72
N VAL A 57 -13.55 5.77 14.48
CA VAL A 57 -14.46 5.99 13.35
C VAL A 57 -13.76 6.91 12.36
N LEU A 58 -13.50 6.41 11.15
CA LEU A 58 -12.95 7.28 10.10
C LEU A 58 -14.02 8.26 9.61
N PRO A 59 -13.65 9.45 9.12
CA PRO A 59 -14.59 10.40 8.52
C PRO A 59 -15.44 9.71 7.44
N PRO A 60 -16.73 9.43 7.71
CA PRO A 60 -17.52 8.59 6.82
C PRO A 60 -17.61 9.23 5.44
N PHE A 61 -17.41 8.42 4.39
CA PHE A 61 -17.40 8.83 2.98
C PHE A 61 -16.22 9.73 2.56
N ASN A 62 -15.25 9.98 3.45
CA ASN A 62 -14.00 10.69 3.17
C ASN A 62 -12.76 9.89 3.64
N GLU A 63 -12.79 8.56 3.51
CA GLU A 63 -11.76 7.68 4.05
C GLU A 63 -10.55 7.50 3.11
N LYS A 64 -10.63 7.96 1.84
CA LYS A 64 -9.58 7.71 0.82
C LYS A 64 -8.20 8.14 1.32
N ALA A 65 -8.08 9.36 1.83
CA ALA A 65 -6.79 9.92 2.25
C ALA A 65 -6.15 9.09 3.38
N LEU A 66 -6.93 8.67 4.38
CA LEU A 66 -6.43 7.90 5.52
C LEU A 66 -5.96 6.50 5.11
N PHE A 67 -6.71 5.85 4.23
CA PHE A 67 -6.30 4.54 3.70
C PHE A 67 -5.05 4.62 2.83
N LEU A 68 -4.89 5.70 2.08
CA LEU A 68 -3.66 5.98 1.33
C LEU A 68 -2.50 6.26 2.29
N HIS A 69 -2.74 7.00 3.37
CA HIS A 69 -1.76 7.25 4.42
C HIS A 69 -1.30 5.96 5.12
N PHE A 70 -2.21 5.03 5.45
CA PHE A 70 -1.83 3.73 6.03
C PHE A 70 -0.97 2.88 5.09
N LEU A 71 -1.31 2.88 3.80
CA LEU A 71 -0.51 2.18 2.79
C LEU A 71 0.89 2.81 2.69
N PHE A 72 0.95 4.14 2.64
CA PHE A 72 2.20 4.90 2.56
C PHE A 72 3.11 4.71 3.79
N THR A 73 2.56 4.79 5.00
CA THR A 73 3.32 4.61 6.23
C THR A 73 3.79 3.17 6.39
N ARG A 74 3.02 2.19 5.89
CA ARG A 74 3.47 0.81 5.78
C ARG A 74 4.64 0.64 4.81
N LEU A 75 4.61 1.33 3.66
CA LEU A 75 5.66 1.28 2.63
C LEU A 75 6.99 1.88 3.13
N THR A 76 6.90 2.95 3.90
CA THR A 76 8.06 3.75 4.32
C THR A 76 8.58 3.40 5.72
N GLY A 77 7.83 2.60 6.48
CA GLY A 77 8.18 2.30 7.88
C GLY A 77 8.07 3.53 8.81
N LEU A 78 7.43 4.61 8.36
CA LEU A 78 7.27 5.84 9.12
C LEU A 78 5.98 5.86 9.96
N GLY A 79 5.87 6.87 10.82
CA GLY A 79 4.72 7.04 11.71
C GLY A 79 4.63 5.90 12.71
N VAL A 80 3.44 5.35 12.92
CA VAL A 80 3.29 4.23 13.87
C VAL A 80 4.08 2.98 13.49
N PHE A 81 4.33 2.78 12.18
CA PHE A 81 5.01 1.58 11.68
C PHE A 81 6.48 1.52 12.09
N GLN A 82 7.07 2.62 12.58
CA GLN A 82 8.43 2.60 13.10
C GLN A 82 8.54 1.81 14.41
N PHE A 83 7.46 1.67 15.17
CA PHE A 83 7.44 0.99 16.46
C PHE A 83 7.16 -0.52 16.33
N GLY A 84 6.64 -0.95 15.18
CA GLY A 84 6.24 -2.33 14.89
C GLY A 84 4.96 -2.37 14.04
N PRO A 85 4.37 -3.57 13.82
CA PRO A 85 3.14 -3.71 13.04
C PRO A 85 1.92 -3.25 13.86
N PRO A 86 1.24 -2.13 13.52
CA PRO A 86 0.04 -1.72 14.22
C PRO A 86 -1.16 -2.62 13.89
N GLU A 87 -2.16 -2.60 14.77
CA GLU A 87 -3.50 -3.11 14.51
C GLU A 87 -4.46 -1.93 14.32
N LEU A 88 -5.33 -2.00 13.31
CA LEU A 88 -6.30 -0.94 13.01
C LEU A 88 -7.73 -1.50 13.13
N LEU A 89 -8.47 -1.05 14.13
CA LEU A 89 -9.89 -1.34 14.38
C LEU A 89 -10.72 -0.12 14.01
N LEU A 90 -11.12 -0.04 12.74
CA LEU A 90 -11.65 1.18 12.15
C LEU A 90 -13.06 0.97 11.58
N TYR A 91 -14.01 1.79 12.02
CA TYR A 91 -15.30 1.91 11.35
C TYR A 91 -15.15 2.70 10.05
N VAL A 92 -15.69 2.13 8.97
CA VAL A 92 -15.69 2.74 7.63
C VAL A 92 -17.08 2.72 7.00
N SER A 93 -17.35 3.65 6.08
CA SER A 93 -18.62 3.66 5.35
C SER A 93 -18.72 2.53 4.32
N ALA A 94 -19.94 2.24 3.89
CA ALA A 94 -20.23 1.34 2.77
C ALA A 94 -19.41 1.62 1.51
N GLN A 95 -19.13 2.90 1.19
CA GLN A 95 -18.36 3.29 0.00
C GLN A 95 -16.91 2.79 0.07
N LYS A 96 -16.33 2.75 1.27
CA LYS A 96 -14.98 2.25 1.45
C LYS A 96 -14.98 0.74 1.64
N TYR A 97 -15.91 0.23 2.43
CA TYR A 97 -16.04 -1.20 2.72
C TYR A 97 -16.17 -2.04 1.45
N VAL A 98 -17.01 -1.61 0.50
CA VAL A 98 -17.20 -2.32 -0.77
C VAL A 98 -15.90 -2.46 -1.58
N LEU A 99 -14.91 -1.61 -1.39
CA LEU A 99 -13.65 -1.71 -2.12
C LEU A 99 -12.64 -2.66 -1.47
N LEU A 100 -12.99 -3.29 -0.35
CA LEU A 100 -12.10 -4.11 0.44
C LEU A 100 -12.46 -5.60 0.34
N PRO A 101 -11.48 -6.48 0.61
CA PRO A 101 -11.62 -7.92 0.37
C PRO A 101 -12.85 -8.56 1.01
N PRO A 102 -13.20 -8.26 2.29
CA PRO A 102 -14.33 -8.93 2.95
C PRO A 102 -15.69 -8.66 2.29
N ALA A 103 -15.85 -7.54 1.59
CA ALA A 103 -17.12 -7.18 0.96
C ALA A 103 -17.30 -7.79 -0.42
N ASN A 104 -16.20 -8.10 -1.12
CA ASN A 104 -16.19 -8.24 -2.57
C ASN A 104 -15.29 -9.38 -3.06
N ALA A 105 -15.29 -10.53 -2.35
CA ALA A 105 -14.59 -11.72 -2.80
C ALA A 105 -15.05 -12.18 -4.21
N GLU A 106 -16.33 -11.96 -4.56
CA GLU A 106 -16.93 -12.41 -5.82
C GLU A 106 -17.26 -11.28 -6.82
N THR A 107 -17.24 -10.02 -6.38
CA THR A 107 -17.64 -8.87 -7.20
C THR A 107 -16.50 -8.41 -8.13
N LYS A 108 -16.79 -8.25 -9.42
CA LYS A 108 -15.80 -7.81 -10.43
C LYS A 108 -15.55 -6.30 -10.35
N LEU A 109 -14.53 -5.89 -9.60
CA LEU A 109 -14.06 -4.51 -9.57
C LEU A 109 -13.42 -4.08 -10.90
N SER A 110 -13.54 -2.78 -11.24
CA SER A 110 -12.76 -2.19 -12.32
C SER A 110 -11.25 -2.32 -12.07
N LYS A 111 -10.44 -2.26 -13.14
CA LYS A 111 -8.96 -2.36 -13.11
C LYS A 111 -8.33 -1.61 -11.92
N MET A 112 -8.54 -0.30 -11.86
CA MET A 112 -7.95 0.57 -10.84
C MET A 112 -8.39 0.24 -9.42
N LEU A 113 -9.66 -0.16 -9.23
CA LEU A 113 -10.20 -0.48 -7.91
C LEU A 113 -9.71 -1.85 -7.43
N ARG A 114 -9.66 -2.84 -8.32
CA ARG A 114 -9.13 -4.17 -8.06
C ARG A 114 -7.68 -4.09 -7.58
N TRP A 115 -6.85 -3.35 -8.30
CA TRP A 115 -5.44 -3.24 -7.93
C TRP A 115 -5.20 -2.51 -6.62
N ARG A 116 -5.97 -1.46 -6.34
CA ARG A 116 -5.88 -0.83 -5.03
C ARG A 116 -6.27 -1.80 -3.91
N ARG A 117 -7.27 -2.65 -4.13
CA ARG A 117 -7.65 -3.73 -3.20
C ARG A 117 -6.51 -4.74 -3.06
N ASP A 118 -5.92 -5.17 -4.18
CA ASP A 118 -4.84 -6.17 -4.20
C ASP A 118 -3.60 -5.66 -3.42
N GLU A 119 -3.29 -4.36 -3.46
CA GLU A 119 -2.26 -3.76 -2.59
C GLU A 119 -2.63 -3.84 -1.10
N TYR A 120 -3.88 -3.58 -0.73
CA TYR A 120 -4.30 -3.77 0.66
C TYR A 120 -4.23 -5.23 1.10
N GLU A 121 -4.65 -6.17 0.25
CA GLU A 121 -4.52 -7.63 0.51
C GLU A 121 -3.08 -8.09 0.64
N LEU A 122 -2.16 -7.42 -0.05
CA LEU A 122 -0.74 -7.76 -0.02
C LEU A 122 -0.10 -7.42 1.33
N TYR A 123 -0.51 -6.30 1.93
CA TYR A 123 0.14 -5.76 3.12
C TYR A 123 -0.67 -5.94 4.41
N PHE A 124 -1.97 -6.18 4.29
CA PHE A 124 -2.87 -6.28 5.43
C PHE A 124 -3.77 -7.51 5.33
N ASP A 125 -3.96 -8.17 6.47
CA ASP A 125 -5.06 -9.09 6.70
C ASP A 125 -6.26 -8.26 7.18
N ILE A 126 -7.33 -8.24 6.39
CA ILE A 126 -8.51 -7.41 6.65
C ILE A 126 -9.70 -8.31 6.94
N LYS A 127 -10.33 -8.12 8.09
CA LYS A 127 -11.53 -8.86 8.52
C LYS A 127 -12.65 -7.89 8.87
N LEU A 128 -13.87 -8.21 8.45
CA LEU A 128 -15.05 -7.56 9.00
C LEU A 128 -15.33 -8.18 10.38
N LEU A 129 -15.45 -7.35 11.41
CA LEU A 129 -15.85 -7.81 12.74
C LEU A 129 -17.36 -7.69 12.94
N LEU A 130 -17.91 -6.53 12.63
CA LEU A 130 -19.34 -6.24 12.80
C LEU A 130 -19.76 -5.00 11.97
N SER A 131 -21.06 -4.75 11.92
CA SER A 131 -21.64 -3.58 11.27
C SER A 131 -22.66 -2.91 12.20
N GLU A 132 -22.59 -1.59 12.33
CA GLU A 132 -23.46 -0.80 13.20
C GLU A 132 -24.28 0.21 12.39
N PRO A 133 -25.58 0.39 12.67
CA PRO A 133 -26.38 1.43 12.02
C PRO A 133 -25.91 2.82 12.42
N PHE A 134 -26.11 3.80 11.54
CA PHE A 134 -25.76 5.20 11.78
C PHE A 134 -26.40 5.81 13.02
N SER A 135 -27.53 5.27 13.48
CA SER A 135 -28.19 5.66 14.72
C SER A 135 -27.40 5.30 15.98
N SER A 136 -26.46 4.36 15.91
CA SER A 136 -25.59 3.97 17.04
C SER A 136 -24.46 4.98 17.29
N PHE A 137 -24.25 5.97 16.41
CA PHE A 137 -23.14 6.92 16.48
C PHE A 137 -23.62 8.32 16.88
N PHE A 138 -22.75 9.07 17.57
CA PHE A 138 -23.00 10.46 17.94
C PHE A 138 -21.94 11.40 17.31
N PRO A 139 -22.35 12.46 16.59
CA PRO A 139 -23.73 12.76 16.20
C PRO A 139 -24.29 11.72 15.22
N PRO A 140 -25.62 11.56 15.13
CA PRO A 140 -26.23 10.64 14.18
C PRO A 140 -25.77 10.94 12.74
N LEU A 141 -25.27 9.90 12.08
CA LEU A 141 -24.76 10.01 10.72
C LEU A 141 -25.91 9.98 9.70
N LYS A 142 -25.67 10.52 8.51
CA LYS A 142 -26.63 10.49 7.40
C LYS A 142 -25.96 9.99 6.13
N THR A 143 -26.68 9.16 5.39
CA THR A 143 -26.22 8.70 4.08
C THR A 143 -26.22 9.87 3.08
N PRO A 144 -25.12 10.11 2.35
CA PRO A 144 -25.06 11.10 1.29
C PRO A 144 -26.07 10.79 0.19
N LYS A 145 -26.64 11.83 -0.44
CA LYS A 145 -27.57 11.68 -1.57
C LYS A 145 -26.97 10.92 -2.76
N LYS A 146 -25.65 11.00 -2.93
CA LYS A 146 -24.90 10.33 -4.00
C LYS A 146 -23.78 9.51 -3.39
N LEU A 147 -23.80 8.21 -3.61
CA LEU A 147 -22.74 7.32 -3.18
C LEU A 147 -21.74 7.09 -4.31
N LYS A 148 -20.44 7.25 -4.01
CA LYS A 148 -19.39 6.70 -4.88
C LYS A 148 -19.55 5.19 -4.87
N TYR A 149 -19.41 4.55 -6.04
CA TYR A 149 -19.46 3.09 -6.17
C TYR A 149 -20.85 2.44 -5.90
N ALA A 150 -21.94 3.20 -6.07
CA ALA A 150 -23.30 2.70 -5.81
C ALA A 150 -23.66 1.38 -6.51
N ASN A 151 -23.13 1.14 -7.72
CA ASN A 151 -23.35 -0.12 -8.43
C ASN A 151 -22.70 -1.30 -7.69
N TYR A 152 -21.43 -1.17 -7.31
CA TYR A 152 -20.72 -2.21 -6.56
C TYR A 152 -21.36 -2.45 -5.18
N ILE A 153 -21.82 -1.39 -4.51
CA ILE A 153 -22.52 -1.49 -3.21
C ILE A 153 -23.77 -2.35 -3.36
N ARG A 154 -24.53 -2.14 -4.44
CA ARG A 154 -25.75 -2.90 -4.74
C ARG A 154 -25.46 -4.35 -5.12
N GLU A 155 -24.45 -4.58 -5.96
CA GLU A 155 -24.03 -5.92 -6.38
C GLU A 155 -23.54 -6.76 -5.19
N ALA A 156 -22.89 -6.11 -4.22
CA ALA A 156 -22.34 -6.74 -3.02
C ALA A 156 -23.32 -6.82 -1.83
N ASP A 157 -24.57 -6.39 -2.01
CA ASP A 157 -25.60 -6.31 -0.95
C ASP A 157 -25.13 -5.56 0.32
N VAL A 158 -24.35 -4.49 0.14
CA VAL A 158 -23.81 -3.68 1.25
C VAL A 158 -24.82 -2.62 1.67
N LYS A 159 -25.24 -2.64 2.94
CA LYS A 159 -26.15 -1.64 3.54
C LYS A 159 -25.49 -0.26 3.63
N THR A 160 -26.20 0.77 3.16
CA THR A 160 -25.66 2.14 3.01
C THR A 160 -25.82 3.05 4.22
N ASP A 161 -26.58 2.60 5.21
CA ASP A 161 -26.91 3.28 6.46
C ASP A 161 -26.16 2.67 7.65
N GLN A 162 -25.08 1.93 7.37
CA GLN A 162 -24.23 1.26 8.36
C GLN A 162 -22.76 1.64 8.20
N LEU A 163 -22.05 1.64 9.33
CA LEU A 163 -20.60 1.61 9.37
C LEU A 163 -20.11 0.19 9.63
N TYR A 164 -19.02 -0.18 8.99
CA TYR A 164 -18.43 -1.52 9.04
C TYR A 164 -17.14 -1.46 9.85
N LEU A 165 -17.07 -2.17 10.96
CA LEU A 165 -15.86 -2.26 11.78
C LEU A 165 -14.92 -3.27 11.16
N LEU A 166 -13.76 -2.77 10.71
CA LEU A 166 -12.71 -3.59 10.13
C LEU A 166 -11.58 -3.78 11.13
N ASP A 167 -11.12 -5.02 11.25
CA ASP A 167 -9.83 -5.37 11.84
C ASP A 167 -8.82 -5.52 10.71
N MET A 168 -7.85 -4.61 10.67
CA MET A 168 -6.75 -4.61 9.71
C MET A 168 -5.43 -4.82 10.45
N LYS A 169 -4.79 -5.96 10.19
CA LYS A 169 -3.48 -6.32 10.74
C LYS A 169 -2.45 -6.34 9.64
N VAL A 170 -1.22 -5.93 9.95
CA VAL A 170 -0.13 -6.09 8.99
C VAL A 170 0.12 -7.57 8.76
N LYS A 171 0.28 -7.97 7.50
CA LYS A 171 0.57 -9.36 7.16
C LYS A 171 1.87 -9.85 7.79
N GLU A 172 1.81 -11.03 8.39
CA GLU A 172 2.95 -11.65 9.07
C GLU A 172 4.15 -11.89 8.15
N LYS A 173 3.89 -12.19 6.88
CA LYS A 173 4.94 -12.45 5.89
C LYS A 173 4.58 -11.80 4.58
N LEU A 174 5.52 -11.02 4.04
CA LEU A 174 5.43 -10.53 2.67
C LEU A 174 5.70 -11.67 1.69
N PRO A 175 5.03 -11.73 0.53
CA PRO A 175 5.22 -12.80 -0.45
C PRO A 175 6.49 -12.62 -1.29
N PHE A 176 7.49 -11.92 -0.77
CA PHE A 176 8.74 -11.64 -1.46
C PHE A 176 9.92 -12.20 -0.68
N GLU A 177 10.89 -12.74 -1.40
CA GLU A 177 12.23 -12.98 -0.88
C GLU A 177 13.02 -11.68 -1.01
N LYS A 178 13.49 -11.11 0.12
CA LYS A 178 14.28 -9.87 0.10
C LYS A 178 15.73 -10.17 -0.28
N PRO A 179 16.27 -9.61 -1.37
CA PRO A 179 17.71 -9.62 -1.60
C PRO A 179 18.45 -8.88 -0.48
N ASP A 180 19.65 -9.31 -0.13
CA ASP A 180 20.48 -8.64 0.90
C ASP A 180 20.88 -7.22 0.49
N ALA A 181 20.95 -6.95 -0.82
CA ALA A 181 21.36 -5.68 -1.37
C ALA A 181 20.33 -4.54 -1.21
N ILE A 182 19.07 -4.84 -0.84
CA ILE A 182 18.01 -3.84 -0.74
C ILE A 182 17.34 -3.82 0.64
N SER A 183 16.80 -2.64 1.01
CA SER A 183 16.00 -2.47 2.22
C SER A 183 14.58 -3.01 2.05
N VAL A 184 13.83 -3.13 3.15
CA VAL A 184 12.42 -3.55 3.11
C VAL A 184 11.57 -2.48 2.43
N GLU A 185 11.86 -1.20 2.63
CA GLU A 185 11.17 -0.09 1.97
C GLU A 185 11.36 -0.14 0.46
N HIS A 186 12.57 -0.46 -0.02
CA HIS A 186 12.84 -0.66 -1.45
C HIS A 186 12.09 -1.88 -2.01
N LEU A 187 11.99 -2.95 -1.22
CA LEU A 187 11.27 -4.14 -1.64
C LEU A 187 9.76 -3.88 -1.78
N ILE A 188 9.15 -3.29 -0.76
CA ILE A 188 7.70 -3.02 -0.75
C ILE A 188 7.38 -1.89 -1.74
N GLY A 189 8.18 -0.80 -1.71
CA GLY A 189 8.06 0.34 -2.60
C GLY A 189 8.29 -0.02 -4.06
N GLY A 190 9.26 -0.89 -4.36
CA GLY A 190 9.52 -1.35 -5.72
C GLY A 190 8.37 -2.15 -6.31
N PHE A 191 7.72 -2.98 -5.50
CA PHE A 191 6.49 -3.65 -5.94
C PHE A 191 5.39 -2.63 -6.24
N THR A 192 5.11 -1.70 -5.31
CA THR A 192 4.09 -0.65 -5.52
C THR A 192 4.40 0.22 -6.74
N PHE A 193 5.68 0.54 -6.97
CA PHE A 193 6.11 1.31 -8.13
C PHE A 193 5.89 0.54 -9.43
N LEU A 194 6.35 -0.71 -9.53
CA LEU A 194 6.10 -1.57 -10.70
C LEU A 194 4.61 -1.74 -10.95
N HIS A 195 3.86 -2.04 -9.89
CA HIS A 195 2.41 -2.18 -9.95
C HIS A 195 1.77 -0.90 -10.49
N ARG A 196 2.18 0.27 -10.01
CA ARG A 196 1.71 1.57 -10.51
C ARG A 196 2.02 1.77 -12.00
N GLN A 197 3.21 1.41 -12.48
CA GLN A 197 3.57 1.52 -13.90
C GLN A 197 2.65 0.64 -14.78
N LEU A 198 2.40 -0.59 -14.34
CA LEU A 198 1.39 -1.45 -14.96
C LEU A 198 0.02 -0.79 -14.90
N THR A 199 -0.27 -0.04 -13.82
CA THR A 199 -1.60 0.52 -13.64
C THR A 199 -2.01 1.67 -14.54
N ILE A 200 -1.06 2.54 -14.84
CA ILE A 200 -1.30 3.75 -15.64
C ILE A 200 -1.52 3.38 -17.11
N ALA A 201 -0.95 2.27 -17.57
CA ALA A 201 -1.04 1.85 -18.95
C ALA A 201 -2.46 1.35 -19.35
N PRO A 202 -2.89 1.50 -20.62
CA PRO A 202 -4.15 0.94 -21.13
C PRO A 202 -4.25 -0.59 -20.99
N MET A 203 -5.45 -1.14 -20.76
CA MET A 203 -5.66 -2.59 -20.52
C MET A 203 -5.09 -3.51 -21.62
N GLY A 204 -5.17 -3.09 -22.88
CA GLY A 204 -4.69 -3.87 -24.01
C GLY A 204 -3.19 -3.70 -24.30
N THR A 205 -2.47 -2.89 -23.54
CA THR A 205 -1.03 -2.71 -23.72
C THR A 205 -0.32 -4.04 -23.42
N PRO A 206 0.52 -4.54 -24.35
CA PRO A 206 1.36 -5.70 -24.08
C PRO A 206 2.34 -5.44 -22.93
N LEU A 207 2.53 -6.43 -22.05
CA LEU A 207 3.46 -6.34 -20.92
C LEU A 207 4.87 -5.94 -21.39
N LYS A 208 5.30 -6.45 -22.54
CA LYS A 208 6.58 -6.14 -23.19
C LYS A 208 6.85 -4.65 -23.27
N LEU A 209 5.86 -3.84 -23.67
CA LEU A 209 6.08 -2.40 -23.84
C LEU A 209 6.42 -1.70 -22.52
N ILE A 210 5.78 -2.12 -21.43
CA ILE A 210 6.06 -1.57 -20.09
C ILE A 210 7.42 -2.05 -19.59
N VAL A 211 7.70 -3.34 -19.76
CA VAL A 211 8.98 -3.95 -19.35
C VAL A 211 10.14 -3.31 -20.10
N SER A 212 10.07 -3.18 -21.43
CA SER A 212 11.15 -2.57 -22.23
C SER A 212 11.40 -1.10 -21.86
N SER A 213 10.34 -0.36 -21.50
CA SER A 213 10.49 1.05 -21.12
C SER A 213 11.04 1.25 -19.71
N THR A 214 10.68 0.39 -18.75
CA THR A 214 11.07 0.56 -17.34
C THR A 214 12.28 -0.30 -16.94
N LEU A 215 12.41 -1.49 -17.50
CA LEU A 215 13.40 -2.52 -17.16
C LEU A 215 14.15 -2.97 -18.43
N SER A 216 14.69 -2.02 -19.19
CA SER A 216 15.36 -2.30 -20.47
C SER A 216 16.44 -3.40 -20.35
N GLY A 217 16.35 -4.42 -21.21
CA GLY A 217 17.30 -5.54 -21.28
C GLY A 217 16.94 -6.73 -20.39
N ILE A 218 15.86 -6.67 -19.60
CA ILE A 218 15.40 -7.79 -18.78
C ILE A 218 14.60 -8.84 -19.58
N GLU A 219 14.09 -8.48 -20.76
CA GLU A 219 13.12 -9.28 -21.53
C GLU A 219 13.60 -10.72 -21.78
N PRO A 220 14.83 -10.96 -22.27
CA PRO A 220 15.30 -12.33 -22.49
C PRO A 220 15.33 -13.14 -21.20
N TYR A 221 15.64 -12.51 -20.07
CA TYR A 221 15.65 -13.16 -18.76
C TYR A 221 14.23 -13.50 -18.29
N LEU A 222 13.26 -12.61 -18.49
CA LEU A 222 11.86 -12.88 -18.12
C LEU A 222 11.26 -14.02 -18.97
N GLU A 223 11.50 -14.02 -20.28
CA GLU A 223 11.02 -15.06 -21.19
C GLU A 223 11.64 -16.43 -20.84
N GLN A 224 12.94 -16.49 -20.57
CA GLN A 224 13.62 -17.72 -20.10
C GLN A 224 13.05 -18.27 -18.79
N ASN A 225 12.47 -17.41 -17.94
CA ASN A 225 11.84 -17.79 -16.68
C ASN A 225 10.31 -17.94 -16.79
N GLY A 226 9.79 -18.06 -18.02
CA GLY A 226 8.38 -18.37 -18.29
C GLY A 226 7.43 -17.22 -17.96
N ILE A 227 7.85 -15.98 -18.23
CA ILE A 227 6.95 -14.82 -18.32
C ILE A 227 6.60 -14.62 -19.79
N GLU A 228 5.30 -14.60 -20.09
CA GLU A 228 4.80 -14.30 -21.43
C GLU A 228 4.65 -12.79 -21.59
N LEU A 229 5.50 -12.15 -22.41
CA LEU A 229 5.56 -10.69 -22.52
C LEU A 229 4.50 -10.10 -23.46
N GLU A 230 3.94 -10.89 -24.38
CA GLU A 230 2.93 -10.43 -25.34
C GLU A 230 1.52 -10.37 -24.74
N VAL A 231 1.31 -10.85 -23.50
CA VAL A 231 0.02 -10.76 -22.82
C VAL A 231 -0.36 -9.31 -22.53
N ALA A 232 -1.66 -9.03 -22.62
CA ALA A 232 -2.20 -7.73 -22.24
C ALA A 232 -2.07 -7.53 -20.72
N ILE A 233 -1.62 -6.37 -20.27
CA ILE A 233 -1.49 -6.08 -18.84
C ILE A 233 -2.81 -6.24 -18.06
N GLY A 234 -3.95 -6.07 -18.75
CA GLY A 234 -5.27 -6.22 -18.15
C GLY A 234 -5.67 -7.65 -17.79
N SER A 235 -4.97 -8.66 -18.32
CA SER A 235 -5.19 -10.06 -17.97
C SER A 235 -4.28 -10.55 -16.83
N LEU A 236 -3.34 -9.72 -16.37
CA LEU A 236 -2.45 -10.10 -15.28
C LEU A 236 -3.18 -10.11 -13.94
N ASP A 237 -3.09 -11.22 -13.22
CA ASP A 237 -3.49 -11.32 -11.83
C ASP A 237 -2.35 -10.94 -10.86
N LEU A 238 -2.67 -10.80 -9.57
CA LEU A 238 -1.68 -10.43 -8.55
C LEU A 238 -0.53 -11.45 -8.47
N GLN A 239 -0.79 -12.75 -8.65
CA GLN A 239 0.25 -13.78 -8.56
C GLN A 239 1.25 -13.67 -9.71
N GLN A 240 0.76 -13.37 -10.92
CA GLN A 240 1.60 -13.12 -12.08
C GLN A 240 2.45 -11.86 -11.89
N ILE A 241 1.89 -10.79 -11.30
CA ILE A 241 2.63 -9.56 -11.00
C ILE A 241 3.68 -9.80 -9.90
N LEU A 242 3.34 -10.57 -8.85
CA LEU A 242 4.28 -10.99 -7.81
C LEU A 242 5.44 -11.83 -8.38
N LYS A 243 5.13 -12.77 -9.28
CA LYS A 243 6.15 -13.58 -9.99
C LYS A 243 7.06 -12.70 -10.82
N LEU A 244 6.49 -11.77 -11.61
CA LEU A 244 7.25 -10.80 -12.40
C LEU A 244 8.20 -10.01 -11.50
N TYR A 245 7.71 -9.42 -10.42
CA TYR A 245 8.55 -8.62 -9.51
C TYR A 245 9.63 -9.46 -8.83
N SER A 246 9.32 -10.70 -8.44
CA SER A 246 10.31 -11.62 -7.85
C SER A 246 11.45 -11.95 -8.82
N LEU A 247 11.16 -12.05 -10.12
CA LEU A 247 12.19 -12.20 -11.15
C LEU A 247 13.00 -10.92 -11.35
N VAL A 248 12.34 -9.76 -11.35
CA VAL A 248 13.03 -8.45 -11.40
C VAL A 248 14.07 -8.35 -10.29
N LEU A 249 13.72 -8.72 -9.06
CA LEU A 249 14.64 -8.71 -7.91
C LEU A 249 15.83 -9.68 -8.06
N LYS A 250 15.66 -10.77 -8.81
CA LYS A 250 16.70 -11.81 -9.04
C LYS A 250 17.56 -11.51 -10.27
N TRP A 251 17.17 -10.53 -11.09
CA TRP A 251 17.92 -10.14 -12.26
C TRP A 251 19.22 -9.43 -11.88
N THR A 252 20.35 -9.90 -12.39
CA THR A 252 21.68 -9.35 -12.07
C THR A 252 21.85 -7.89 -12.49
N GLY A 253 21.10 -7.44 -13.51
CA GLY A 253 21.09 -6.04 -13.95
C GLY A 253 20.25 -5.11 -13.09
N PHE A 254 19.44 -5.62 -12.15
CA PHE A 254 18.53 -4.82 -11.34
C PHE A 254 19.21 -3.67 -10.57
N PRO A 255 20.34 -3.86 -9.85
CA PRO A 255 20.97 -2.79 -9.07
C PRO A 255 21.49 -1.61 -9.91
N THR A 256 21.69 -1.81 -11.21
CA THR A 256 22.17 -0.80 -12.15
C THR A 256 21.10 -0.38 -13.16
N SER A 257 19.86 -0.84 -12.98
CA SER A 257 18.76 -0.55 -13.89
C SER A 257 18.21 0.85 -13.67
N ALA A 258 17.67 1.46 -14.74
CA ALA A 258 16.95 2.73 -14.64
C ALA A 258 15.79 2.65 -13.63
N PHE A 259 15.07 1.52 -13.61
CA PHE A 259 14.03 1.23 -12.63
C PHE A 259 14.51 1.38 -11.18
N PHE A 260 15.70 0.85 -10.85
CA PHE A 260 16.22 0.93 -9.50
C PHE A 260 16.53 2.37 -9.09
N TYR A 261 17.11 3.17 -9.98
CA TYR A 261 17.39 4.58 -9.71
C TYR A 261 16.10 5.42 -9.58
N GLU A 262 15.09 5.16 -10.41
CA GLU A 262 13.78 5.81 -10.28
C GLU A 262 13.08 5.41 -8.99
N LEU A 263 13.16 4.14 -8.62
CA LEU A 263 12.63 3.63 -7.36
C LEU A 263 13.31 4.28 -6.16
N ASP A 264 14.64 4.37 -6.16
CA ASP A 264 15.41 5.01 -5.09
C ASP A 264 14.94 6.45 -4.90
N SER A 265 14.86 7.22 -6.00
CA SER A 265 14.30 8.58 -5.97
C SER A 265 12.84 8.61 -5.52
N TRP A 266 12.01 7.65 -5.91
CA TRP A 266 10.61 7.58 -5.51
C TRP A 266 10.44 7.28 -4.01
N VAL A 267 11.24 6.37 -3.45
CA VAL A 267 11.24 6.05 -2.02
C VAL A 267 11.78 7.24 -1.22
N GLU A 268 12.84 7.90 -1.69
CA GLU A 268 13.36 9.13 -1.09
C GLU A 268 12.29 10.25 -1.08
N ASN A 269 11.65 10.48 -2.22
CA ASN A 269 10.58 11.47 -2.33
C ASN A 269 9.36 11.10 -1.48
N ALA A 270 9.02 9.82 -1.40
CA ALA A 270 7.96 9.32 -0.53
C ALA A 270 8.28 9.72 0.91
N LEU A 271 9.47 9.41 1.42
CA LEU A 271 9.92 9.70 2.79
C LEU A 271 9.91 11.20 3.17
N VAL A 272 9.92 12.10 2.18
CA VAL A 272 10.02 13.55 2.36
C VAL A 272 8.73 14.30 1.98
N MET A 273 7.94 13.79 1.03
CA MET A 273 6.68 14.40 0.59
C MET A 273 5.59 13.32 0.36
N PRO A 274 4.99 12.79 1.45
CA PRO A 274 4.00 11.70 1.39
C PRO A 274 2.84 11.98 0.42
N ASP A 275 2.29 13.20 0.45
CA ASP A 275 1.09 13.58 -0.29
C ASP A 275 1.25 13.57 -1.81
N LYS A 276 2.48 13.75 -2.30
CA LYS A 276 2.77 13.77 -3.75
C LYS A 276 3.00 12.39 -4.34
N CYS A 277 3.42 11.41 -3.53
CA CYS A 277 3.68 10.06 -4.04
C CYS A 277 2.42 9.21 -4.19
N VAL A 278 1.35 9.55 -3.46
CA VAL A 278 0.14 8.71 -3.33
C VAL A 278 -1.10 9.30 -4.03
N SER A 279 -1.02 10.53 -4.52
CA SER A 279 -2.09 11.20 -5.26
C SER A 279 -2.16 10.75 -6.72
N VAL A 280 -2.89 9.65 -6.96
CA VAL A 280 -3.62 9.37 -8.22
C VAL A 280 -5.03 8.91 -7.88
#